data_AF-A0A837IHL5-F1
#
_entry.id   AF-A0A837IHL5-F1
#
_cell.length_a   1.000
_cell.length_b   1.000
_cell.length_c   1.000
_cell.angle_alpha   90.00
_cell.angle_beta   90.00
_cell.angle_gamma   90.00
#
_symmetry.space_group_name_H-M   'P 1'
#
loop_
_entity.id
_entity.type
_entity.pdbx_description
1 polymer ?
#
loop_
_entity_poly.entity_id
_entity_poly.type
_entity_poly.pdbx_seq_one_letter_code
_entity_poly.pdbx_strand_id
1 'polypeptide(L)'
;MSPFIKKIRDSVSGVKPKDLIYPGILFLFAIIVGVIFILSTGFIAKSIDTAFSGDTGEGSSSLNMENYTLVARKLGISAEIKKEATAIPVAQSIPSTPPATTTTQVLDKKAFTLNILNSTPKSGVAGTLATSLELAGFAKAKTGNEKTLYATTTVAVKESKSAIGATLLDMVRKTYPDAVSTTSPETALFDAIITIGTK
;
A
#
# COMPACT_ATOMS: atom_id res chain seq x y z
N MET A 1 65.14 -12.74 -31.27
CA MET A 1 64.08 -12.55 -30.24
C MET A 1 64.03 -11.05 -29.91
N SER A 2 62.89 -10.38 -30.10
CA SER A 2 62.81 -8.91 -30.00
C SER A 2 63.17 -8.43 -28.58
N PRO A 3 63.97 -7.35 -28.41
CA PRO A 3 64.34 -6.81 -27.10
C PRO A 3 63.12 -6.40 -26.26
N PHE A 4 62.01 -6.09 -26.92
CA PHE A 4 60.72 -5.79 -26.29
C PHE A 4 60.15 -7.00 -25.53
N ILE A 5 60.28 -8.20 -26.11
CA ILE A 5 59.75 -9.45 -25.54
C ILE A 5 60.60 -9.87 -24.32
N LYS A 6 61.90 -9.57 -24.33
CA LYS A 6 62.79 -9.86 -23.20
C LYS A 6 62.48 -8.95 -22.00
N LYS A 7 62.25 -7.66 -22.25
CA LYS A 7 61.89 -6.66 -21.22
C LYS A 7 60.54 -6.97 -20.55
N ILE A 8 59.54 -7.43 -21.31
CA ILE A 8 58.23 -7.84 -20.76
C ILE A 8 58.37 -9.10 -19.87
N ARG A 9 59.19 -10.07 -20.29
CA ARG A 9 59.42 -11.30 -19.52
C ARG A 9 60.11 -11.06 -18.19
N ASP A 10 61.12 -10.19 -18.19
CA ASP A 10 61.89 -9.87 -16.98
C ASP A 10 61.07 -9.03 -15.98
N SER A 11 60.10 -8.23 -16.46
CA SER A 11 59.16 -7.50 -15.58
C SER A 11 58.09 -8.39 -14.94
N VAL A 12 57.76 -9.55 -15.53
CA VAL A 12 56.68 -10.44 -15.03
C VAL A 12 57.22 -11.50 -14.04
N SER A 13 58.51 -11.83 -14.09
CA SER A 13 59.11 -12.87 -13.25
C SER A 13 59.35 -12.46 -11.78
N GLY A 14 59.26 -11.18 -11.45
CA GLY A 14 59.46 -10.65 -10.09
C GLY A 14 58.17 -10.41 -9.28
N VAL A 15 57.00 -10.58 -9.88
CA VAL A 15 55.71 -10.23 -9.25
C VAL A 15 55.18 -11.43 -8.47
N LYS A 16 55.06 -11.30 -7.14
CA LYS A 16 54.47 -12.36 -6.33
C LYS A 16 52.96 -12.45 -6.64
N PRO A 17 52.33 -13.64 -6.62
CA PRO A 17 50.89 -13.78 -6.91
C PRO A 17 50.02 -12.86 -6.04
N LYS A 18 50.47 -12.61 -4.80
CA LYS A 18 49.83 -11.73 -3.83
C LYS A 18 49.70 -10.29 -4.32
N ASP A 19 50.70 -9.78 -5.05
CA ASP A 19 50.72 -8.42 -5.58
C ASP A 19 49.74 -8.22 -6.76
N LEU A 20 49.23 -9.32 -7.33
CA LEU A 20 48.22 -9.30 -8.40
C LEU A 20 46.81 -9.63 -7.87
N ILE A 21 46.71 -10.49 -6.86
CA ILE A 21 45.44 -10.95 -6.28
C ILE A 21 44.71 -9.82 -5.55
N TYR A 22 45.40 -9.06 -4.68
CA TYR A 22 44.77 -7.98 -3.92
C TYR A 22 44.21 -6.85 -4.80
N PRO A 23 44.96 -6.26 -5.75
CA PRO A 23 44.40 -5.25 -6.63
C PRO A 23 43.32 -5.82 -7.56
N GLY A 24 43.40 -7.09 -7.96
CA GLY A 24 42.36 -7.75 -8.75
C GLY A 24 41.03 -7.87 -8.00
N ILE A 25 41.06 -8.26 -6.72
CA ILE A 25 39.86 -8.34 -5.87
C ILE A 25 39.27 -6.94 -5.63
N LEU A 26 40.13 -5.95 -5.40
CA LEU A 26 39.71 -4.57 -5.15
C LEU A 26 39.06 -3.96 -6.40
N PHE A 27 39.59 -4.28 -7.59
CA PHE A 27 39.01 -3.90 -8.87
C PHE A 27 37.67 -4.59 -9.12
N LEU A 28 37.57 -5.90 -8.85
CA LEU A 28 36.32 -6.66 -8.94
C LEU A 28 35.25 -6.07 -8.00
N PHE A 29 35.63 -5.76 -6.76
CA PHE A 29 34.73 -5.14 -5.78
C PHE A 29 34.25 -3.77 -6.26
N ALA A 30 35.14 -2.93 -6.80
CA ALA A 30 34.76 -1.64 -7.38
C ALA A 30 33.78 -1.78 -8.55
N ILE A 31 33.96 -2.79 -9.41
CA ILE A 31 33.02 -3.10 -10.50
C ILE A 31 31.66 -3.50 -9.92
N ILE A 32 31.62 -4.39 -8.94
CA ILE A 32 30.37 -4.85 -8.33
C ILE A 32 29.61 -3.67 -7.71
N VAL A 33 30.30 -2.82 -6.96
CA VAL A 33 29.70 -1.61 -6.37
C VAL A 33 29.18 -0.66 -7.45
N GLY A 34 29.95 -0.44 -8.52
CA GLY A 34 29.53 0.38 -9.66
C GLY A 34 28.28 -0.16 -10.36
N VAL A 35 28.20 -1.47 -10.58
CA VAL A 35 27.03 -2.13 -11.19
C VAL A 35 25.80 -1.99 -10.28
N ILE A 36 25.95 -2.24 -8.98
CA ILE A 36 24.86 -2.07 -8.01
C ILE A 36 24.38 -0.61 -7.99
N PHE A 37 25.29 0.35 -8.05
CA PHE A 37 24.95 1.77 -8.08
C PHE A 37 24.17 2.16 -9.34
N ILE A 38 24.58 1.66 -10.52
CA ILE A 38 23.87 1.90 -11.79
C ILE A 38 22.46 1.27 -11.76
N LEU A 39 22.35 0.04 -11.27
CA LEU A 39 21.05 -0.64 -11.12
C LEU A 39 20.14 0.11 -10.14
N SER A 40 20.70 0.59 -9.03
CA SER A 40 19.97 1.35 -8.02
C SER A 40 19.49 2.69 -8.58
N THR A 41 20.37 3.46 -9.22
CA THR A 41 19.99 4.75 -9.81
C THR A 41 18.92 4.61 -10.89
N GLY A 42 18.98 3.57 -11.73
CA GLY A 42 17.92 3.25 -12.68
C GLY A 42 16.59 2.88 -12.01
N PHE A 43 16.64 2.09 -10.93
CA PHE A 43 15.45 1.72 -10.16
C PHE A 43 14.80 2.95 -9.47
N ILE A 44 15.61 3.80 -8.83
CA ILE A 44 15.13 5.02 -8.19
C ILE A 44 14.53 5.96 -9.24
N ALA A 45 15.22 6.21 -10.36
CA ALA A 45 14.71 7.09 -11.41
C ALA A 45 13.37 6.59 -11.96
N LYS A 46 13.25 5.29 -12.22
CA LYS A 46 12.00 4.68 -12.68
C LYS A 46 10.89 4.75 -11.62
N SER A 47 11.23 4.57 -10.34
CA SER A 47 10.26 4.64 -9.24
C SER A 47 9.73 6.06 -9.00
N ILE A 48 10.60 7.07 -9.13
CA ILE A 48 10.25 8.49 -9.04
C ILE A 48 9.41 8.87 -10.24
N ASP A 49 9.83 8.52 -11.46
CA ASP A 49 9.05 8.78 -12.67
C ASP A 49 7.67 8.11 -12.59
N THR A 50 7.58 6.87 -12.09
CA THR A 50 6.29 6.20 -11.84
C THR A 50 5.45 6.90 -10.77
N ALA A 51 6.08 7.44 -9.72
CA ALA A 51 5.39 8.13 -8.64
C ALA A 51 4.90 9.54 -9.02
N PHE A 52 5.56 10.20 -9.97
CA PHE A 52 5.31 11.61 -10.32
C PHE A 52 4.75 11.83 -11.73
N SER A 53 4.91 10.91 -12.67
CA SER A 53 4.46 11.09 -14.06
C SER A 53 2.99 10.74 -14.30
N GLY A 54 2.23 10.44 -13.25
CA GLY A 54 0.77 10.58 -13.24
C GLY A 54 0.06 10.14 -14.52
N ASP A 55 0.35 8.94 -15.03
CA ASP A 55 -0.40 8.37 -16.15
C ASP A 55 -0.59 6.85 -16.02
N THR A 56 -1.87 6.50 -15.88
CA THR A 56 -2.58 5.33 -16.40
C THR A 56 -1.96 3.93 -16.35
N GLY A 57 -1.71 3.46 -15.13
CA GLY A 57 -1.80 2.03 -14.81
C GLY A 57 -2.80 1.86 -13.67
N GLU A 58 -3.80 0.97 -13.84
CA GLU A 58 -4.87 0.67 -12.89
C GLU A 58 -4.46 0.84 -11.42
N GLY A 59 -5.07 1.82 -10.74
CA GLY A 59 -4.98 1.97 -9.28
C GLY A 59 -4.20 3.17 -8.75
N SER A 60 -3.84 4.17 -9.57
CA SER A 60 -3.45 5.46 -9.02
C SER A 60 -4.69 6.23 -8.57
N SER A 61 -4.82 6.47 -7.26
CA SER A 61 -5.78 7.42 -6.71
C SER A 61 -5.42 8.81 -7.23
N SER A 62 -5.88 9.14 -8.42
CA SER A 62 -5.90 10.50 -8.90
C SER A 62 -6.76 11.29 -7.91
N LEU A 63 -6.12 12.17 -7.16
CA LEU A 63 -6.79 13.13 -6.30
C LEU A 63 -7.84 13.84 -7.17
N ASN A 64 -9.10 13.50 -6.92
CA ASN A 64 -10.21 13.94 -7.74
C ASN A 64 -10.41 15.43 -7.48
N MET A 65 -9.70 16.24 -8.27
CA MET A 65 -9.57 17.69 -8.10
C MET A 65 -10.93 18.40 -8.16
N GLU A 66 -11.90 17.80 -8.86
CA GLU A 66 -13.28 18.25 -8.94
C GLU A 66 -14.00 18.12 -7.60
N ASN A 67 -13.80 17.02 -6.88
CA ASN A 67 -14.33 16.87 -5.52
C ASN A 67 -13.67 17.83 -4.53
N TYR A 68 -12.35 18.06 -4.65
CA TYR A 68 -11.66 19.02 -3.80
C TYR A 68 -12.10 20.47 -4.05
N THR A 69 -12.33 20.86 -5.31
CA THR A 69 -12.84 22.19 -5.65
C THR A 69 -14.29 22.40 -5.20
N LEU A 70 -15.11 21.35 -5.23
CA LEU A 70 -16.47 21.36 -4.67
C LEU A 70 -16.48 21.51 -3.15
N VAL A 71 -15.58 20.81 -2.45
CA VAL A 71 -15.44 20.88 -0.99
C VAL A 71 -14.84 22.22 -0.57
N ALA A 72 -13.82 22.73 -1.27
CA ALA A 72 -13.26 24.06 -1.02
C ALA A 72 -14.29 25.18 -1.24
N ARG A 73 -15.10 25.08 -2.31
CA ARG A 73 -16.21 26.02 -2.57
C ARG A 73 -17.31 25.91 -1.50
N LYS A 74 -17.62 24.70 -1.00
CA LYS A 74 -18.57 24.49 0.11
C LYS A 74 -18.03 24.96 1.47
N LEU A 75 -16.71 24.91 1.69
CA LEU A 75 -16.04 25.41 2.89
C LEU A 75 -15.76 26.92 2.83
N GLY A 76 -16.12 27.60 1.75
CA GLY A 76 -15.88 29.04 1.58
C GLY A 76 -14.40 29.40 1.43
N ILE A 77 -13.53 28.42 1.18
CA ILE A 77 -12.11 28.64 0.97
C ILE A 77 -11.92 28.89 -0.52
N SER A 78 -12.05 30.15 -0.94
CA SER A 78 -11.49 30.57 -2.21
C SER A 78 -10.00 30.27 -2.18
N ALA A 79 -9.55 29.34 -3.02
CA ALA A 79 -8.14 29.15 -3.35
C ALA A 79 -7.64 30.30 -4.24
N GLU A 80 -7.87 31.53 -3.80
CA GLU A 80 -7.13 32.69 -4.26
C GLU A 80 -6.16 33.06 -3.15
N ILE A 81 -4.90 33.10 -3.53
CA ILE A 81 -3.79 33.62 -2.74
C ILE A 81 -4.18 35.03 -2.30
N LYS A 82 -4.57 35.17 -1.03
CA LYS A 82 -4.95 36.42 -0.40
C LYS A 82 -3.75 37.35 -0.35
N LYS A 83 -3.67 38.28 -1.31
CA LYS A 83 -3.13 39.61 -1.05
C LYS A 83 -4.24 40.40 -0.33
N GLU A 84 -3.89 40.83 0.86
CA GLU A 84 -4.60 41.68 1.81
C GLU A 84 -5.62 42.67 1.21
N ALA A 85 -6.89 42.60 1.66
CA ALA A 85 -7.76 43.75 1.90
C ALA A 85 -9.00 43.35 2.71
N THR A 86 -9.30 44.17 3.70
CA THR A 86 -10.45 44.15 4.63
C THR A 86 -11.78 44.45 3.92
N ALA A 87 -12.82 43.65 4.17
CA ALA A 87 -14.23 44.07 4.00
C ALA A 87 -15.18 43.19 4.85
N ILE A 88 -16.18 43.86 5.45
CA ILE A 88 -17.13 43.45 6.49
C ILE A 88 -18.26 42.57 5.91
N PRO A 89 -18.89 41.63 6.67
CA PRO A 89 -19.84 40.68 6.12
C PRO A 89 -21.22 41.31 5.89
N VAL A 90 -21.78 41.12 4.69
CA VAL A 90 -23.21 41.34 4.40
C VAL A 90 -23.91 39.98 4.49
N ALA A 91 -24.86 39.85 5.41
CA ALA A 91 -25.68 38.65 5.57
C ALA A 91 -26.63 38.53 4.36
N GLN A 92 -26.36 37.55 3.50
CA GLN A 92 -27.21 37.20 2.37
C GLN A 92 -28.08 36.00 2.76
N SER A 93 -29.39 36.21 2.87
CA SER A 93 -30.37 35.17 3.19
C SER A 93 -30.43 34.12 2.08
N ILE A 94 -30.03 32.90 2.40
CA ILE A 94 -30.17 31.72 1.53
C ILE A 94 -31.62 31.18 1.58
N PRO A 95 -32.25 30.89 0.43
CA PRO A 95 -33.52 30.16 0.40
C PRO A 95 -33.32 28.72 0.90
N SER A 96 -34.22 28.26 1.76
CA SER A 96 -34.22 26.88 2.28
C SER A 96 -34.63 25.89 1.19
N THR A 97 -33.66 25.27 0.53
CA THR A 97 -33.88 24.12 -0.36
C THR A 97 -34.36 22.93 0.47
N PRO A 98 -35.40 22.19 0.05
CA PRO A 98 -35.86 21.00 0.78
C PRO A 98 -34.73 19.97 0.90
N PRO A 99 -34.63 19.24 2.04
CA PRO A 99 -33.54 18.32 2.30
C PRO A 99 -33.49 17.25 1.20
N ALA A 100 -32.33 17.14 0.55
CA ALA A 100 -32.04 16.03 -0.35
C ALA A 100 -32.18 14.73 0.45
N THR A 101 -33.15 13.91 0.05
CA THR A 101 -33.32 12.55 0.51
C THR A 101 -31.98 11.84 0.31
N THR A 102 -31.25 11.65 1.42
CA THR A 102 -30.06 10.81 1.41
C THR A 102 -30.59 9.40 1.17
N THR A 103 -30.48 8.92 -0.05
CA THR A 103 -30.70 7.51 -0.36
C THR A 103 -29.60 6.76 0.37
N THR A 104 -29.88 6.38 1.61
CA THR A 104 -29.08 5.41 2.34
C THR A 104 -29.07 4.18 1.46
N GLN A 105 -27.99 3.99 0.70
CA GLN A 105 -27.77 2.75 -0.03
C GLN A 105 -27.84 1.67 1.04
N VAL A 106 -28.93 0.90 1.03
CA VAL A 106 -29.11 -0.25 1.92
C VAL A 106 -28.09 -1.25 1.44
N LEU A 107 -26.90 -1.13 2.00
CA LEU A 107 -25.72 -1.88 1.62
C LEU A 107 -25.94 -3.31 2.08
N ASP A 108 -26.25 -4.18 1.12
CA ASP A 108 -26.67 -5.54 1.40
C ASP A 108 -25.49 -6.37 1.93
N LYS A 109 -25.41 -6.44 3.26
CA LYS A 109 -24.36 -7.14 4.01
C LYS A 109 -24.27 -8.63 3.65
N LYS A 110 -25.32 -9.20 3.05
CA LYS A 110 -25.38 -10.61 2.62
C LYS A 110 -24.78 -10.87 1.24
N ALA A 111 -24.57 -9.84 0.43
CA ALA A 111 -23.92 -9.97 -0.88
C ALA A 111 -22.38 -9.93 -0.78
N PHE A 112 -21.84 -9.75 0.42
CA PHE A 112 -20.42 -9.52 0.67
C PHE A 112 -19.68 -10.81 0.99
N THR A 113 -18.71 -11.19 0.16
CA THR A 113 -17.98 -12.45 0.35
C THR A 113 -16.79 -12.27 1.32
N LEU A 114 -16.79 -13.06 2.39
CA LEU A 114 -15.80 -12.99 3.47
C LEU A 114 -14.94 -14.24 3.48
N ASN A 115 -13.64 -14.08 3.71
CA ASN A 115 -12.71 -15.16 3.99
C ASN A 115 -11.95 -14.87 5.28
N ILE A 116 -11.92 -15.83 6.20
CA ILE A 116 -11.27 -15.70 7.50
C ILE A 116 -10.18 -16.76 7.60
N LEU A 117 -8.95 -16.30 7.71
CA LEU A 117 -7.77 -17.13 7.75
C LEU A 117 -7.19 -17.08 9.17
N ASN A 118 -7.07 -18.25 9.78
CA ASN A 118 -6.44 -18.39 11.09
C ASN A 118 -4.93 -18.52 10.93
N SER A 119 -4.19 -17.57 11.47
CA SER A 119 -2.73 -17.59 11.50
C SER A 119 -2.18 -17.95 12.89
N THR A 120 -3.02 -18.48 13.77
CA THR A 120 -2.64 -18.91 15.13
C THR A 120 -2.60 -20.43 15.25
N PRO A 121 -1.82 -20.98 16.21
CA PRO A 121 -1.83 -22.42 16.50
C PRO A 121 -3.12 -22.90 17.18
N LYS A 122 -4.06 -22.00 17.50
CA LYS A 122 -5.34 -22.32 18.14
C LYS A 122 -6.36 -22.72 17.08
N SER A 123 -6.79 -23.98 17.09
CA SER A 123 -7.85 -24.45 16.20
C SER A 123 -9.21 -23.81 16.53
N GLY A 124 -10.00 -23.51 15.50
CA GLY A 124 -11.38 -23.05 15.65
C GLY A 124 -11.59 -21.53 15.77
N VAL A 125 -10.53 -20.74 15.89
CA VAL A 125 -10.62 -19.28 16.09
C VAL A 125 -11.27 -18.56 14.90
N ALA A 126 -10.90 -18.94 13.67
CA ALA A 126 -11.55 -18.42 12.46
C ALA A 126 -13.04 -18.80 12.38
N GLY A 127 -13.41 -19.98 12.87
CA GLY A 127 -14.80 -20.44 12.94
C GLY A 127 -15.63 -19.59 13.89
N THR A 128 -15.11 -19.30 15.09
CA THR A 128 -15.80 -18.44 16.07
C THR A 128 -16.01 -17.02 15.54
N LEU A 129 -15.02 -16.47 14.82
CA LEU A 129 -15.16 -15.16 14.20
C LEU A 129 -16.17 -15.19 13.03
N ALA A 130 -16.18 -16.25 12.21
CA ALA A 130 -17.16 -16.43 11.16
C ALA A 130 -18.59 -16.44 11.71
N THR A 131 -18.85 -17.22 12.76
CA THR A 131 -20.16 -17.26 13.43
C THR A 131 -20.56 -15.90 13.99
N SER A 132 -19.61 -15.15 14.57
CA SER A 132 -19.88 -13.81 15.10
C SER A 132 -20.26 -12.81 14.00
N LEU A 133 -19.62 -12.91 12.83
CA LEU A 133 -19.93 -12.07 11.66
C LEU A 133 -21.27 -12.47 11.01
N GLU A 134 -21.59 -13.76 10.96
CA GLU A 134 -22.89 -14.24 10.49
C GLU A 134 -24.04 -13.75 11.39
N LEU A 135 -23.87 -13.81 12.72
CA LEU A 135 -24.84 -13.27 13.68
C LEU A 135 -25.04 -11.76 13.55
N ALA A 136 -24.01 -11.05 13.11
CA ALA A 136 -24.07 -9.63 12.80
C ALA A 136 -24.71 -9.28 11.44
N GLY A 137 -25.13 -10.30 10.68
CA GLY A 137 -25.84 -10.15 9.41
C GLY A 137 -24.96 -10.09 8.17
N PHE A 138 -23.68 -10.45 8.28
CA PHE A 138 -22.80 -10.63 7.12
C PHE A 138 -23.06 -11.99 6.44
N ALA A 139 -22.63 -12.12 5.17
CA ALA A 139 -22.69 -13.40 4.47
C ALA A 139 -21.80 -14.46 5.15
N LYS A 140 -22.11 -15.74 4.90
CA LYS A 140 -21.35 -16.88 5.41
C LYS A 140 -19.88 -16.76 5.00
N ALA A 141 -19.01 -16.59 6.00
CA ALA A 141 -17.59 -16.43 5.76
C ALA A 141 -16.94 -17.80 5.50
N LYS A 142 -16.07 -17.86 4.48
CA LYS A 142 -15.22 -19.02 4.27
C LYS A 142 -14.12 -18.99 5.33
N THR A 143 -13.90 -20.10 6.03
CA THR A 143 -12.84 -20.20 7.03
C THR A 143 -11.70 -21.06 6.51
N GLY A 144 -10.47 -20.69 6.82
CA GLY A 144 -9.28 -21.46 6.48
C GLY A 144 -8.16 -21.28 7.51
N ASN A 145 -7.09 -22.04 7.33
CA ASN A 145 -5.84 -21.83 8.03
C ASN A 145 -4.88 -21.11 7.09
N GLU A 146 -4.20 -20.10 7.60
CA GLU A 146 -3.10 -19.45 6.91
C GLU A 146 -1.83 -20.29 7.08
N LYS A 147 -1.00 -20.36 6.04
CA LYS A 147 0.27 -21.10 6.11
C LYS A 147 1.35 -20.34 6.88
N THR A 148 1.28 -19.01 6.79
CA THR A 148 2.21 -18.09 7.45
C THR A 148 1.65 -17.67 8.80
N LEU A 149 2.51 -17.56 9.82
CA LEU A 149 2.14 -17.02 11.14
C LEU A 149 2.29 -15.49 11.13
N TYR A 150 1.21 -14.78 11.47
CA TYR A 150 1.12 -13.34 11.52
C TYR A 150 0.98 -12.89 12.98
N ALA A 151 1.71 -11.83 13.33
CA ALA A 151 1.64 -11.25 14.67
C ALA A 151 0.32 -10.51 14.86
N THR A 152 -0.11 -9.71 13.88
CA THR A 152 -1.25 -8.80 14.02
C THR A 152 -2.45 -9.27 13.20
N THR A 153 -3.66 -9.11 13.76
CA THR A 153 -4.90 -9.35 13.03
C THR A 153 -5.10 -8.31 11.94
N THR A 154 -5.26 -8.75 10.70
CA THR A 154 -5.39 -7.87 9.52
C THR A 154 -6.73 -8.09 8.84
N VAL A 155 -7.43 -7.02 8.50
CA VAL A 155 -8.69 -7.01 7.75
C VAL A 155 -8.41 -6.38 6.39
N ALA A 156 -8.17 -7.21 5.38
CA ALA A 156 -7.97 -6.78 4.01
C ALA A 156 -9.31 -6.64 3.30
N VAL A 157 -9.68 -5.46 2.82
CA VAL A 157 -10.98 -5.21 2.17
C VAL A 157 -10.76 -4.64 0.77
N LYS A 158 -11.54 -5.07 -0.21
CA LYS A 158 -11.56 -4.45 -1.54
C LYS A 158 -11.93 -2.97 -1.45
N GLU A 159 -11.26 -2.15 -2.25
CA GLU A 159 -11.47 -0.70 -2.29
C GLU A 159 -12.92 -0.37 -2.66
N SER A 160 -13.49 -1.14 -3.61
CA SER A 160 -14.88 -1.04 -4.06
C SER A 160 -15.93 -1.29 -2.96
N LYS A 161 -15.53 -1.88 -1.83
CA LYS A 161 -16.40 -2.23 -0.69
C LYS A 161 -15.92 -1.66 0.64
N SER A 162 -15.05 -0.65 0.61
CA SER A 162 -14.50 0.02 1.80
C SER A 162 -15.57 0.49 2.80
N ALA A 163 -16.76 0.89 2.31
CA ALA A 163 -17.90 1.26 3.16
C ALA A 163 -18.37 0.12 4.10
N ILE A 164 -18.32 -1.14 3.64
CA ILE A 164 -18.58 -2.34 4.47
C ILE A 164 -17.36 -2.65 5.34
N GLY A 165 -16.16 -2.45 4.79
CA GLY A 165 -14.88 -2.70 5.44
C GLY A 165 -14.71 -1.97 6.76
N ALA A 166 -15.16 -0.72 6.88
CA ALA A 166 -15.12 0.02 8.14
C ALA A 166 -16.00 -0.63 9.23
N THR A 167 -17.23 -1.02 8.87
CA THR A 167 -18.16 -1.71 9.80
C THR A 167 -17.60 -3.09 10.19
N LEU A 168 -16.96 -3.78 9.25
CA LEU A 168 -16.31 -5.06 9.49
C LEU A 168 -15.11 -4.91 10.43
N LEU A 169 -14.27 -3.90 10.22
CA LEU A 169 -13.12 -3.60 11.07
C LEU A 169 -13.55 -3.28 12.51
N ASP A 170 -14.57 -2.44 12.69
CA ASP A 170 -15.12 -2.14 14.02
C ASP A 170 -15.61 -3.41 14.74
N MET A 171 -16.19 -4.35 14.00
CA MET A 171 -16.64 -5.62 14.56
C MET A 171 -15.47 -6.51 14.95
N VAL A 172 -14.45 -6.61 14.10
CA VAL A 172 -13.24 -7.38 14.39
C VAL A 172 -12.50 -6.76 15.58
N ARG A 173 -12.47 -5.42 15.71
CA ARG A 173 -11.85 -4.69 16.82
C ARG A 173 -12.48 -4.94 18.18
N LYS A 174 -13.76 -5.32 18.23
CA LYS A 174 -14.40 -5.74 19.50
C LYS A 174 -13.77 -7.00 20.08
N THR A 175 -13.29 -7.89 19.21
CA THR A 175 -12.66 -9.15 19.61
C THR A 175 -11.13 -9.07 19.58
N TYR A 176 -10.57 -8.27 18.67
CA TYR A 176 -9.14 -8.08 18.42
C TYR A 176 -8.82 -6.58 18.34
N PRO A 177 -8.54 -5.90 19.47
CA PRO A 177 -8.38 -4.45 19.51
C PRO A 177 -7.23 -3.93 18.63
N ASP A 178 -6.20 -4.76 18.42
CA ASP A 178 -5.05 -4.45 17.57
C ASP A 178 -5.29 -4.73 16.07
N ALA A 179 -6.54 -4.97 15.67
CA ALA A 179 -6.86 -5.23 14.26
C ALA A 179 -6.60 -4.00 13.38
N VAL A 180 -5.85 -4.24 12.30
CA VAL A 180 -5.52 -3.24 11.29
C VAL A 180 -6.28 -3.52 10.01
N SER A 181 -6.77 -2.47 9.34
CA SER A 181 -7.34 -2.60 8.00
C SER A 181 -6.26 -2.41 6.94
N THR A 182 -6.29 -3.27 5.93
CA THR A 182 -5.50 -3.11 4.71
C THR A 182 -6.42 -3.17 3.50
N THR A 183 -5.95 -2.69 2.35
CA THR A 183 -6.69 -2.81 1.10
C THR A 183 -6.31 -4.12 0.42
N SER A 184 -7.31 -4.88 -0.04
CA SER A 184 -7.11 -6.08 -0.86
C SER A 184 -7.24 -5.72 -2.34
N PRO A 185 -6.45 -6.32 -3.24
CA PRO A 185 -6.63 -6.12 -4.67
C PRO A 185 -8.03 -6.56 -5.12
N GLU A 186 -8.62 -5.84 -6.08
CA GLU A 186 -9.94 -6.13 -6.64
C GLU A 186 -10.01 -7.49 -7.35
N THR A 187 -8.86 -8.03 -7.77
CA THR A 187 -8.70 -9.37 -8.35
C THR A 187 -8.88 -10.50 -7.33
N ALA A 188 -8.98 -10.19 -6.04
CA ALA A 188 -9.19 -11.19 -5.00
C ALA A 188 -10.56 -11.88 -5.14
N LEU A 189 -10.57 -13.20 -4.92
CA LEU A 189 -11.78 -14.02 -4.98
C LEU A 189 -12.83 -13.66 -3.91
N PHE A 190 -12.43 -12.96 -2.85
CA PHE A 190 -13.27 -12.55 -1.73
C PHE A 190 -13.20 -11.04 -1.56
N ASP A 191 -14.31 -10.43 -1.13
CA ASP A 191 -14.43 -8.98 -0.96
C ASP A 191 -13.77 -8.47 0.33
N ALA A 192 -13.66 -9.33 1.35
CA ALA A 192 -12.72 -9.13 2.45
C ALA A 192 -12.06 -10.43 2.90
N ILE A 193 -10.80 -10.29 3.30
CA ILE A 193 -9.97 -11.35 3.88
C ILE A 193 -9.54 -10.89 5.27
N ILE A 194 -9.94 -11.62 6.30
CA ILE A 194 -9.53 -11.37 7.68
C ILE A 194 -8.49 -12.41 8.06
N THR A 195 -7.27 -11.99 8.35
CA THR A 195 -6.20 -12.86 8.84
C THR A 195 -6.02 -12.64 10.33
N ILE A 196 -6.33 -13.65 11.15
CA ILE A 196 -6.27 -13.57 12.61
C ILE A 196 -4.84 -13.82 13.07
N GLY A 197 -4.23 -12.80 13.68
CA GLY A 197 -2.89 -12.84 14.21
C GLY A 197 -2.81 -13.38 15.63
N THR A 198 -1.59 -13.55 16.12
CA THR A 198 -1.29 -14.11 17.45
C THR A 198 -1.31 -13.07 18.59
N LYS A 199 -1.35 -11.78 18.27
CA LYS A 199 -1.48 -10.66 19.20
C LYS A 199 -2.86 -10.03 19.15
#